data_AF-A0A412YWR3-F1
#
_entry.id   AF-A0A412YWR3-F1
#
_cell.length_a   1.000
_cell.length_b   1.000
_cell.length_c   1.000
_cell.angle_alpha   90.00
_cell.angle_beta   90.00
_cell.angle_gamma   90.00
#
_symmetry.space_group_name_H-M   'P 1'
#
loop_
_entity.id
_entity.type
_entity.pdbx_description
1 polymer ?
#
loop_
_entity_poly.entity_id
_entity_poly.type
_entity_poly.pdbx_seq_one_letter_code
_entity_poly.pdbx_strand_id
1 'polypeptide(L)'
;MEGIEKLWWAKRQLEEQTEGKQRLITRTGGHLFVKVDDSCLAACYFAMVRNQKTGQYHADVKGYLRTFSGYCNGTRLEQLSEEISGLSALVRELEAAQLSVSEEELQEFIRELEQQDETVEGAERKA
;
A
#
# COMPACT_ATOMS: atom_id res chain seq x y z
N MET A 1 2.24 -18.96 1.33
CA MET A 1 2.42 -17.83 2.26
C MET A 1 1.39 -17.96 3.34
N GLU A 2 1.83 -17.97 4.60
CA GLU A 2 0.97 -18.12 5.77
C GLU A 2 1.16 -16.94 6.74
N GLY A 3 0.11 -16.63 7.50
CA GLY A 3 0.10 -15.56 8.50
C GLY A 3 0.65 -14.21 8.02
N ILE A 4 1.57 -13.65 8.81
CA ILE A 4 2.19 -12.33 8.60
C ILE A 4 2.95 -12.21 7.27
N GLU A 5 3.49 -13.30 6.72
CA GLU A 5 4.24 -13.28 5.45
C GLU A 5 3.41 -12.72 4.29
N LYS A 6 2.09 -12.92 4.34
CA LYS A 6 1.15 -12.41 3.34
C LYS A 6 1.15 -10.88 3.30
N LEU A 7 1.26 -10.22 4.46
CA LEU A 7 1.29 -8.76 4.56
C LEU A 7 2.64 -8.21 4.09
N TRP A 8 3.74 -8.89 4.43
CA TRP A 8 5.07 -8.55 3.92
C TRP A 8 5.16 -8.68 2.41
N TRP A 9 4.58 -9.74 1.84
CA TRP A 9 4.47 -9.89 0.39
C TRP A 9 3.64 -8.76 -0.24
N ALA A 10 2.50 -8.40 0.33
CA ALA A 10 1.64 -7.34 -0.19
C ALA A 10 2.35 -5.98 -0.18
N LYS A 11 3.05 -5.65 0.92
CA LYS A 11 3.91 -4.46 1.01
C LYS A 11 4.97 -4.47 -0.08
N ARG A 12 5.67 -5.59 -0.27
CA ARG A 12 6.72 -5.73 -1.28
C ARG A 12 6.16 -5.56 -2.70
N GLN A 13 5.03 -6.17 -3.04
CA GLN A 13 4.40 -6.00 -4.36
C GLN A 13 4.03 -4.54 -4.61
N LEU A 14 3.42 -3.87 -3.63
CA LEU A 14 3.10 -2.46 -3.73
C LEU A 14 4.34 -1.61 -4.01
N GLU A 15 5.42 -1.84 -3.25
CA GLU A 15 6.63 -1.01 -3.35
C GLU A 15 7.44 -1.31 -4.61
N GLU A 16 7.61 -2.57 -4.99
CA GLU A 16 8.35 -2.94 -6.20
C GLU A 16 7.62 -2.50 -7.47
N GLN A 17 6.32 -2.75 -7.58
CA GLN A 17 5.56 -2.41 -8.79
C GLN A 17 5.30 -0.91 -8.94
N THR A 18 5.42 -0.14 -7.86
CA THR A 18 5.33 1.33 -7.91
C THR A 18 6.69 2.01 -7.87
N GLU A 19 7.80 1.25 -8.00
CA GLU A 19 9.17 1.78 -7.94
C GLU A 19 9.44 2.59 -6.66
N GLY A 20 8.80 2.21 -5.54
CA GLY A 20 8.88 2.89 -4.25
C GLY A 20 8.09 4.19 -4.15
N LYS A 21 7.37 4.61 -5.20
CA LYS A 21 6.52 5.81 -5.19
C LYS A 21 5.32 5.65 -4.26
N GLN A 22 4.90 4.41 -3.99
CA GLN A 22 3.86 4.10 -3.02
C GLN A 22 4.40 3.10 -2.02
N ARG A 23 4.32 3.45 -0.72
CA ARG A 23 4.88 2.65 0.38
C ARG A 23 3.81 2.36 1.42
N LEU A 24 3.71 1.11 1.84
CA LEU A 24 2.85 0.75 2.97
C LEU A 24 3.60 1.07 4.26
N ILE A 25 3.06 2.01 5.02
CA ILE A 25 3.62 2.49 6.29
C ILE A 25 2.57 2.41 7.40
N THR A 26 3.01 2.67 8.63
CA THR A 26 2.10 2.89 9.75
C THR A 26 1.92 4.39 10.00
N ARG A 27 0.72 4.79 10.44
CA ARG A 27 0.45 6.16 10.89
C ARG A 27 0.14 6.15 12.39
N THR A 28 0.27 7.31 13.02
CA THR A 28 -0.10 7.51 14.44
C THR A 28 -1.47 6.90 14.72
N GLY A 29 -1.53 5.96 15.67
CA GLY A 29 -2.74 5.18 15.98
C GLY A 29 -2.72 3.73 15.48
N GLY A 30 -1.61 3.24 14.92
CA GLY A 30 -1.44 1.83 14.54
C GLY A 30 -2.24 1.43 13.30
N HIS A 31 -2.59 2.39 12.45
CA HIS A 31 -3.32 2.10 11.21
C HIS A 31 -2.36 2.04 10.03
N LEU A 32 -2.55 1.03 9.18
CA LEU A 32 -1.84 0.92 7.90
C LEU A 32 -2.29 2.03 6.96
N PHE A 33 -1.33 2.61 6.24
CA PHE A 33 -1.56 3.68 5.30
C PHE A 33 -0.57 3.58 4.13
N VAL A 34 -1.03 3.88 2.92
CA VAL A 34 -0.14 3.97 1.75
C VAL A 34 0.34 5.41 1.61
N LYS A 35 1.64 5.64 1.89
CA LYS A 35 2.31 6.90 1.58
C LYS A 35 2.55 6.96 0.07
N VAL A 36 2.05 8.02 -0.56
CA VAL A 36 2.07 8.20 -2.02
C VAL A 36 2.92 9.42 -2.33
N ASP A 37 3.86 9.27 -3.27
CA ASP A 37 4.64 10.36 -3.82
C ASP A 37 3.75 11.40 -4.53
N ASP A 38 4.13 12.67 -4.51
CA ASP A 38 3.33 13.75 -5.10
C ASP A 38 3.26 13.67 -6.63
N SER A 39 4.19 12.95 -7.27
CA SER A 39 4.16 12.72 -8.72
C SER A 39 3.09 11.72 -9.17
N CYS A 40 2.59 10.87 -8.26
CA CYS A 40 1.58 9.85 -8.57
C CYS A 40 0.17 10.46 -8.70
N LEU A 41 -0.42 10.22 -9.86
CA LEU A 41 -1.79 10.59 -10.20
C LEU A 41 -2.78 9.45 -9.97
N ALA A 42 -2.29 8.23 -9.76
CA ALA A 42 -3.08 7.09 -9.33
C ALA A 42 -2.42 6.45 -8.09
N ALA A 43 -3.23 5.98 -7.15
CA ALA A 43 -2.73 5.45 -5.90
C ALA A 43 -3.53 4.25 -5.39
N CYS A 44 -2.85 3.39 -4.65
CA CYS A 44 -3.42 2.25 -3.95
C CYS A 44 -3.92 2.71 -2.57
N TYR A 45 -5.14 2.34 -2.25
CA TYR A 45 -5.68 2.30 -0.91
C TYR A 45 -5.54 0.87 -0.39
N PHE A 46 -5.00 0.73 0.81
CA PHE A 46 -4.81 -0.55 1.47
C PHE A 46 -5.19 -0.40 2.94
N ALA A 47 -6.17 -1.17 3.40
CA ALA A 47 -6.58 -1.21 4.80
C ALA A 47 -6.91 -2.62 5.25
N MET A 48 -6.75 -2.90 6.54
CA MET A 48 -7.16 -4.17 7.13
C MET A 48 -8.46 -3.98 7.89
N VAL A 49 -9.51 -4.70 7.49
CA VAL A 49 -10.87 -4.56 8.01
C VAL A 49 -11.29 -5.84 8.72
N ARG A 50 -11.75 -5.70 9.97
CA ARG A 50 -12.21 -6.84 10.77
C ARG A 50 -13.50 -7.42 10.19
N ASN A 51 -13.49 -8.69 9.85
CA ASN A 51 -14.67 -9.46 9.53
C ASN A 51 -15.38 -9.90 10.81
N GLN A 52 -16.58 -9.37 11.05
CA GLN A 52 -17.34 -9.68 12.26
C GLN A 52 -17.80 -11.14 12.35
N LYS A 53 -17.87 -11.86 11.23
CA LYS A 53 -18.30 -13.27 11.22
C LYS A 53 -17.17 -14.22 11.59
N THR A 54 -15.96 -13.98 11.07
CA THR A 54 -14.80 -14.87 11.26
C THR A 54 -13.87 -14.39 12.38
N GLY A 55 -13.98 -13.12 12.79
CA GLY A 55 -13.07 -12.49 13.74
C GLY A 55 -11.71 -12.07 13.14
N GLN A 56 -11.39 -12.52 11.93
CA GLN A 56 -10.14 -12.20 11.22
C GLN A 56 -10.19 -10.83 10.55
N TYR A 57 -9.02 -10.30 10.20
CA TYR A 57 -8.87 -9.08 9.41
C TYR A 57 -8.61 -9.43 7.95
N HIS A 58 -9.36 -8.81 7.04
CA HIS A 58 -9.15 -8.94 5.59
C HIS A 58 -8.60 -7.65 5.00
N ALA A 59 -7.78 -7.76 3.96
CA ALA A 59 -7.37 -6.59 3.20
C ALA A 59 -8.53 -6.05 2.35
N ASP A 60 -8.84 -4.77 2.51
CA ASP A 60 -9.64 -3.97 1.59
C ASP A 60 -8.68 -3.15 0.74
N VAL A 61 -8.55 -3.51 -0.53
CA VAL A 61 -7.60 -2.92 -1.48
C VAL A 61 -8.36 -2.25 -2.61
N LYS A 62 -8.03 -1.00 -2.91
CA LYS A 62 -8.71 -0.20 -3.96
C LYS A 62 -7.72 0.68 -4.69
N GLY A 63 -7.96 0.97 -5.96
CA GLY A 63 -7.29 2.05 -6.68
C GLY A 63 -8.08 3.35 -6.60
N TYR A 64 -7.41 4.49 -6.53
CA TYR A 64 -8.03 5.81 -6.65
C TYR A 64 -7.16 6.77 -7.46
N LEU A 65 -7.79 7.79 -8.07
CA LEU A 65 -7.10 8.81 -8.85
C LEU A 65 -6.96 10.11 -8.04
N ARG A 66 -5.78 10.73 -8.14
CA ARG A 66 -5.39 12.00 -7.50
C ARG A 66 -5.23 13.08 -8.56
N THR A 67 -6.31 13.51 -9.21
CA THR A 67 -6.23 14.56 -10.23
C THR A 67 -6.59 15.94 -9.65
N PHE A 68 -5.60 16.83 -9.57
CA PHE A 68 -5.79 18.22 -9.08
C PHE A 68 -6.05 19.24 -10.20
N SER A 69 -5.85 18.89 -11.47
CA SER A 69 -6.38 19.62 -12.65
C SER A 69 -6.33 18.72 -13.90
N GLY A 70 -7.34 18.80 -14.77
CA GLY A 70 -7.60 17.81 -15.82
C GLY A 70 -6.95 18.08 -17.19
N TYR A 71 -6.08 19.07 -17.32
CA TYR A 71 -5.48 19.43 -18.62
C TYR A 71 -4.09 18.79 -18.78
N CYS A 72 -3.98 17.86 -19.72
CA CYS A 72 -2.76 17.14 -20.05
C CYS A 72 -2.48 17.23 -21.56
N ASN A 73 -1.20 17.34 -21.93
CA ASN A 73 -0.81 17.09 -23.32
C ASN A 73 -0.80 15.58 -23.61
N GLY A 74 -0.64 15.18 -24.88
CA GLY A 74 -0.68 13.78 -25.30
C GLY A 74 0.31 12.89 -24.53
N THR A 75 1.56 13.33 -24.37
CA THR A 75 2.58 12.62 -23.62
C THR A 75 2.19 12.38 -22.16
N ARG A 76 1.60 13.39 -21.49
CA ARG A 76 1.17 13.26 -20.09
C ARG A 76 -0.05 12.34 -19.96
N LEU A 77 -0.94 12.32 -20.96
CA LEU A 77 -2.06 11.36 -21.02
C LEU A 77 -1.58 9.92 -21.19
N GLU A 78 -0.57 9.69 -22.03
CA GLU A 78 0.04 8.37 -22.22
C GLU A 78 0.66 7.85 -20.92
N GLN A 79 1.49 8.66 -20.26
CA GLN A 79 2.07 8.33 -18.94
C GLN A 79 1.00 8.01 -17.89
N LEU A 80 -0.09 8.81 -17.84
CA LEU A 80 -1.20 8.56 -16.93
C LEU A 80 -1.91 7.23 -17.25
N SER A 81 -2.08 6.91 -18.53
CA SER A 81 -2.67 5.64 -18.95
C SER A 81 -1.81 4.45 -18.52
N GLU A 82 -0.49 4.56 -18.64
CA GLU A 82 0.45 3.54 -18.17
C GLU A 82 0.40 3.38 -16.65
N GLU A 83 0.43 4.49 -15.90
CA GLU A 83 0.35 4.49 -14.43
C GLU A 83 -0.96 3.84 -13.93
N ILE A 84 -2.10 4.22 -14.51
CA ILE A 84 -3.42 3.65 -14.17
C ILE A 84 -3.46 2.16 -14.51
N SER A 85 -2.88 1.76 -15.65
CA SER A 85 -2.87 0.36 -16.08
C SER A 85 -2.00 -0.49 -15.17
N GLY A 86 -0.81 -0.01 -14.79
CA GLY A 86 0.06 -0.65 -13.82
C GLY A 86 -0.60 -0.81 -12.45
N LEU A 87 -1.18 0.29 -11.92
CA LEU A 87 -1.90 0.24 -10.66
C LEU A 87 -3.11 -0.71 -10.71
N SER A 88 -3.85 -0.73 -11.82
CA SER A 88 -4.99 -1.65 -11.98
C SER A 88 -4.55 -3.11 -11.94
N ALA A 89 -3.38 -3.45 -12.49
CA ALA A 89 -2.84 -4.81 -12.42
C ALA A 89 -2.47 -5.16 -10.98
N LEU A 90 -1.76 -4.25 -10.29
CA LEU A 90 -1.38 -4.42 -8.89
C LEU A 90 -2.60 -4.61 -7.97
N VAL A 91 -3.61 -3.74 -8.08
CA VAL A 91 -4.83 -3.84 -7.25
C VAL A 91 -5.52 -5.19 -7.46
N ARG A 92 -5.66 -5.63 -8.71
CA ARG A 92 -6.26 -6.95 -9.01
C ARG A 92 -5.46 -8.10 -8.41
N GLU A 93 -4.13 -8.03 -8.44
CA GLU A 93 -3.26 -9.05 -7.84
C GLU A 93 -3.45 -9.11 -6.32
N LEU A 94 -3.47 -7.96 -5.65
CA LEU A 94 -3.69 -7.86 -4.21
C LEU A 94 -5.10 -8.30 -3.81
N GLU A 95 -6.12 -7.96 -4.57
CA GLU A 95 -7.50 -8.43 -4.39
C GLU A 95 -7.60 -9.96 -4.54
N ALA A 96 -6.97 -10.51 -5.59
CA ALA A 96 -6.99 -11.94 -5.87
C ALA A 96 -6.28 -12.77 -4.80
N ALA A 97 -5.29 -12.19 -4.10
CA ALA A 97 -4.59 -12.83 -3.00
C ALA A 97 -5.48 -13.07 -1.76
N GLN A 98 -6.65 -12.41 -1.66
CA GLN A 98 -7.63 -12.58 -0.58
C GLN A 98 -6.96 -12.60 0.80
N LEU A 99 -6.15 -11.58 1.06
CA LEU A 99 -5.32 -11.52 2.26
C LEU A 99 -6.20 -11.51 3.51
N SER A 100 -5.93 -12.45 4.41
CA SER A 100 -6.63 -12.63 5.67
C SER A 100 -5.64 -13.08 6.75
N VAL A 101 -5.70 -12.42 7.90
CA VAL A 101 -4.82 -12.64 9.05
C VAL A 101 -5.57 -12.51 10.37
N SER A 102 -4.99 -13.04 11.45
CA SER A 102 -5.50 -12.84 12.81
C SER A 102 -5.21 -11.43 13.33
N GLU A 103 -5.79 -11.09 14.48
CA GLU A 103 -5.50 -9.81 15.16
C GLU A 103 -4.04 -9.76 15.63
N GLU A 104 -3.53 -10.87 16.17
CA GLU A 104 -2.15 -10.99 16.64
C GLU A 104 -1.14 -10.83 15.50
N GLU A 105 -1.38 -11.48 14.36
CA GLU A 105 -0.53 -11.37 13.17
C GLU A 105 -0.51 -9.95 12.62
N LEU A 106 -1.66 -9.26 12.61
CA LEU A 106 -1.75 -7.88 12.17
C LEU A 106 -1.01 -6.93 13.11
N GLN A 107 -1.15 -7.11 14.44
CA GLN A 107 -0.44 -6.30 15.43
C GLN A 107 1.07 -6.51 15.36
N GLU A 108 1.51 -7.75 15.14
CA GLU A 108 2.91 -8.06 14.93
C GLU A 108 3.46 -7.36 13.67
N PHE A 109 2.72 -7.40 12.55
CA PHE A 109 3.09 -6.69 11.33
C PHE A 109 3.23 -5.19 11.54
N ILE A 110 2.26 -4.56 12.21
CA ILE A 110 2.29 -3.13 12.51
C ILE A 110 3.51 -2.79 13.36
N ARG A 111 3.79 -3.56 14.41
CA ARG A 111 4.95 -3.37 15.29
C ARG A 111 6.28 -3.47 14.55
N GLU A 112 6.43 -4.49 13.69
CA GLU A 112 7.65 -4.66 12.88
C GLU A 112 7.82 -3.53 11.86
N LEU A 113 6.71 -3.07 11.26
CA LEU A 113 6.71 -1.98 10.30
C LEU A 113 7.10 -0.64 10.95
N GLU A 114 6.58 -0.34 12.15
CA GLU A 114 6.97 0.83 12.96
C GLU A 114 8.48 0.86 13.24
N GLN A 115 9.08 -0.27 13.60
CA GLN A 115 10.52 -0.37 13.86
C GLN A 115 11.37 -0.09 12.61
N GLN A 116 10.90 -0.54 11.43
CA GLN A 116 11.57 -0.23 10.17
C GLN A 116 11.48 1.25 9.83
N ASP A 117 10.30 1.86 9.99
CA ASP A 117 10.07 3.28 9.71
C ASP A 117 10.94 4.18 10.60
N GLU A 118 11.06 3.89 11.90
CA GLU A 118 11.94 4.63 12.83
C GLU A 118 13.42 4.55 12.43
N THR A 119 13.86 3.38 11.94
CA THR A 119 15.24 3.16 11.52
C THR A 119 15.57 3.96 10.26
N VAL A 120 14.63 4.02 9.30
CA VAL A 120 14.78 4.78 8.05
C VAL A 120 14.76 6.30 8.31
N GLU A 121 13.80 6.80 9.11
CA GLU A 121 13.76 8.22 9.47
C GLU A 121 14.99 8.67 10.28
N GLY A 122 15.50 7.80 11.16
CA GLY A 122 16.72 8.04 11.92
C GLY A 122 17.99 8.08 11.06
N ALA A 123 18.00 7.37 9.93
CA ALA A 123 19.08 7.39 8.95
C ALA A 123 19.02 8.64 8.05
N GLU A 124 17.84 9.02 7.56
CA GLU A 124 17.63 10.22 6.74
C GLU A 124 17.95 11.52 7.48
N ARG A 125 17.76 11.57 8.81
CA ARG A 125 18.14 12.75 9.64
C ARG A 125 19.65 12.87 9.93
N LYS A 126 20.43 11.83 9.64
CA LYS A 126 21.89 11.79 9.90
C LYS A 126 22.75 11.92 8.64
N ALA A 127 22.14 11.92 7.46
CA ALA A 127 22.78 12.15 6.17
C ALA A 127 22.69 13.64 5.78
#